data_AF-A0A845W4N4-F1
#
_entry.id   AF-A0A845W4N4-F1
#
_cell.length_a   1.000
_cell.length_b   1.000
_cell.length_c   1.000
_cell.angle_alpha   90.00
_cell.angle_beta   90.00
_cell.angle_gamma   90.00
#
_symmetry.space_group_name_H-M   'P 1'
#
loop_
_entity.id
_entity.type
_entity.pdbx_description
1 polymer ?
#
loop_
_entity_poly.entity_id
_entity_poly.type
_entity_poly.pdbx_seq_one_letter_code
_entity_poly.pdbx_strand_id
1 'polypeptide(L)'
;MKNRVNRGGILADGASFMKNGENGKGITSRWYPETLKKRILSIDKIKTKIKFIAGDGVEVCEQNYHRNDAIYFIDPPYLKAGRRLYRYSTVDHEAVFQLASQLEGNFLMSYDNTEETRNIASRYKFAIQPIAMKNTHHAENTELLIGRNFSWFLG
;
A
#
# COMPACT_ATOMS: atom_id res chain seq x y z
N MET A 1 -15.93 -9.14 8.55
CA MET A 1 -15.17 -10.18 9.29
C MET A 1 -13.97 -10.77 8.55
N LYS A 2 -13.99 -10.92 7.20
CA LYS A 2 -12.95 -11.62 6.40
C LYS A 2 -11.48 -11.29 6.77
N ASN A 3 -11.12 -10.02 7.00
CA ASN A 3 -9.76 -9.60 7.41
C ASN A 3 -9.23 -10.31 8.69
N ARG A 4 -10.12 -10.75 9.58
CA ARG A 4 -9.74 -11.35 10.88
C ARG A 4 -9.78 -12.87 10.89
N VAL A 5 -10.53 -13.47 9.97
CA VAL A 5 -10.78 -14.91 9.93
C VAL A 5 -10.11 -15.60 8.74
N ASN A 6 -9.63 -14.85 7.74
CA ASN A 6 -8.87 -15.38 6.62
C ASN A 6 -7.37 -15.46 6.93
N ARG A 7 -6.68 -16.44 6.33
CA ARG A 7 -5.21 -16.54 6.38
C ARG A 7 -4.59 -15.22 5.88
N GLY A 8 -3.64 -14.67 6.63
CA GLY A 8 -3.00 -13.40 6.25
C GLY A 8 -3.89 -12.16 6.39
N GLY A 9 -5.19 -12.31 6.67
CA GLY A 9 -6.19 -11.24 6.58
C GLY A 9 -6.50 -10.82 5.15
N ILE A 10 -6.14 -11.69 4.19
CA ILE A 10 -6.32 -11.47 2.77
C ILE A 10 -7.81 -11.38 2.44
N LEU A 11 -8.15 -10.36 1.65
CA LEU A 11 -9.52 -10.08 1.22
C LEU A 11 -9.82 -10.56 -0.20
N ALA A 12 -8.80 -11.00 -0.94
CA ALA A 12 -8.94 -11.58 -2.28
C ALA A 12 -9.88 -12.79 -2.28
N ASP A 13 -10.58 -12.99 -3.38
CA ASP A 13 -11.49 -14.12 -3.55
C ASP A 13 -10.66 -15.44 -3.61
N GLY A 14 -11.14 -16.47 -2.92
CA GLY A 14 -10.40 -17.73 -2.73
C GLY A 14 -9.48 -17.77 -1.49
N ALA A 15 -9.36 -16.69 -0.72
CA ALA A 15 -8.65 -16.71 0.55
C ALA A 15 -9.31 -17.68 1.55
N SER A 16 -8.55 -18.65 2.03
CA SER A 16 -9.05 -19.66 2.96
C SER A 16 -9.16 -19.13 4.40
N PHE A 17 -10.10 -19.71 5.15
CA PHE A 17 -10.19 -19.50 6.59
C PHE A 17 -8.88 -19.92 7.27
N MET A 18 -8.49 -19.14 8.27
CA MET A 18 -7.35 -19.40 9.13
C MET A 18 -7.64 -20.61 10.01
N LYS A 19 -6.91 -21.71 9.79
CA LYS A 19 -7.04 -22.93 10.60
C LYS A 19 -6.18 -22.87 11.88
N ASN A 20 -4.89 -22.58 11.74
CA ASN A 20 -3.92 -22.68 12.85
C ASN A 20 -3.42 -21.33 13.39
N GLY A 21 -3.76 -20.20 12.76
CA GLY A 21 -3.23 -18.88 13.15
C GLY A 21 -1.74 -18.68 12.85
N GLU A 22 -1.25 -17.47 13.07
CA GLU A 22 0.20 -17.20 13.02
C GLU A 22 0.86 -17.80 14.26
N ASN A 23 1.98 -18.50 14.07
CA ASN A 23 2.74 -19.18 15.14
C ASN A 23 1.88 -20.12 16.00
N GLY A 24 0.88 -20.79 15.41
CA GLY A 24 0.02 -21.75 16.11
C GLY A 24 -1.04 -21.14 17.04
N LYS A 25 -1.22 -19.81 17.03
CA LYS A 25 -2.11 -19.10 17.98
C LYS A 25 -3.59 -19.10 17.59
N GLY A 26 -3.98 -19.80 16.52
CA GLY A 26 -5.36 -19.82 16.03
C GLY A 26 -5.94 -18.42 15.80
N ILE A 27 -7.19 -18.22 16.17
CA ILE A 27 -7.88 -16.92 16.03
C ILE A 27 -7.22 -15.79 16.85
N THR A 28 -6.51 -16.12 17.94
CA THR A 28 -5.90 -15.12 18.83
C THR A 28 -4.72 -14.40 18.17
N SER A 29 -4.13 -14.97 17.10
CA SER A 29 -3.15 -14.21 16.30
C SER A 29 -3.77 -13.00 15.58
N ARG A 30 -5.09 -12.98 15.41
CA ARG A 30 -5.81 -11.90 14.71
C ARG A 30 -6.86 -11.18 15.57
N TRP A 31 -7.29 -11.81 16.66
CA TRP A 31 -8.19 -11.26 17.66
C TRP A 31 -7.44 -10.86 18.92
N TYR A 32 -6.94 -9.62 18.92
CA TYR A 32 -6.22 -8.99 20.03
C TYR A 32 -7.03 -7.79 20.55
N PRO A 33 -8.08 -8.01 21.36
CA PRO A 33 -9.12 -7.01 21.64
C PRO A 33 -8.57 -5.68 22.17
N GLU A 34 -7.59 -5.72 23.08
CA GLU A 34 -6.98 -4.50 23.62
C GLU A 34 -6.26 -3.66 22.55
N THR A 35 -5.51 -4.31 21.66
CA THR A 35 -4.84 -3.61 20.55
C THR A 35 -5.85 -3.11 19.52
N LEU A 36 -6.94 -3.84 19.26
CA LEU A 36 -8.02 -3.38 18.38
C LEU A 36 -8.72 -2.15 18.95
N LYS A 37 -9.10 -2.18 20.23
CA LYS A 37 -9.69 -1.06 20.95
C LYS A 37 -8.79 0.16 20.86
N LYS A 38 -7.49 0.02 21.15
CA LYS A 38 -6.52 1.11 21.03
C LYS A 38 -6.50 1.70 19.62
N ARG A 39 -6.44 0.88 18.57
CA ARG A 39 -6.44 1.36 17.17
C ARG A 39 -7.73 2.10 16.80
N ILE A 40 -8.89 1.56 17.19
CA ILE A 40 -10.20 2.19 16.93
C ILE A 40 -10.27 3.55 17.62
N LEU A 41 -9.90 3.63 18.90
CA LEU A 41 -9.90 4.89 19.66
C LEU A 41 -8.87 5.89 19.12
N SER A 42 -7.72 5.43 18.62
CA SER A 42 -6.75 6.32 17.96
C SER A 42 -7.30 6.92 16.67
N ILE A 43 -8.05 6.15 15.86
CA ILE A 43 -8.72 6.67 14.66
C ILE A 43 -9.83 7.65 15.05
N ASP A 44 -10.62 7.34 16.08
CA ASP A 44 -11.71 8.22 16.55
C ASP A 44 -11.19 9.62 16.93
N LYS A 45 -10.02 9.72 17.57
CA LYS A 45 -9.38 10.99 17.92
C LYS A 45 -9.07 11.89 16.72
N ILE A 46 -8.90 11.34 15.53
CA ILE A 46 -8.54 12.09 14.31
C ILE A 46 -9.61 12.00 13.22
N LYS A 47 -10.78 11.42 13.51
CA LYS A 47 -11.80 11.13 12.49
C LYS A 47 -12.25 12.35 11.69
N THR A 48 -12.27 13.53 12.31
CA THR A 48 -12.65 14.79 11.65
C THR A 48 -11.62 15.25 10.60
N LYS A 49 -10.41 14.70 10.62
CA LYS A 49 -9.35 14.92 9.63
C LYS A 49 -9.32 13.84 8.54
N ILE A 50 -10.21 12.85 8.60
CA ILE A 50 -10.24 11.72 7.66
C ILE A 50 -11.52 11.82 6.84
N LYS A 51 -11.38 11.90 5.51
CA LYS A 51 -12.48 11.76 4.57
C LYS A 51 -12.31 10.44 3.82
N PHE A 52 -13.35 9.61 3.82
CA PHE A 52 -13.39 8.39 3.01
C PHE A 52 -14.08 8.69 1.68
N ILE A 53 -13.42 8.31 0.59
CA ILE A 53 -13.96 8.41 -0.76
C ILE A 53 -13.97 6.97 -1.31
N ALA A 54 -15.16 6.46 -1.61
CA ALA A 54 -15.32 5.17 -2.27
C ALA A 54 -15.35 5.42 -3.79
N GLY A 55 -14.39 4.89 -4.52
CA GLY A 55 -14.25 5.13 -5.96
C GLY A 55 -12.89 4.67 -6.48
N ASP A 56 -12.53 5.16 -7.66
CA ASP A 56 -11.21 4.95 -8.25
C ASP A 56 -10.20 5.95 -7.68
N GLY A 57 -9.06 5.45 -7.18
CA GLY A 57 -8.00 6.29 -6.64
C GLY A 57 -7.31 7.15 -7.69
N VAL A 58 -7.24 6.69 -8.95
CA VAL A 58 -6.69 7.44 -10.07
C VAL A 58 -7.56 8.66 -10.34
N GLU A 59 -8.87 8.48 -10.44
CA GLU A 59 -9.81 9.58 -10.68
C GLU A 59 -9.73 10.64 -9.58
N VAL A 60 -9.62 10.24 -8.31
CA VAL A 60 -9.47 11.18 -7.19
C VAL A 60 -8.16 11.97 -7.31
N CYS A 61 -7.06 11.33 -7.72
CA CYS A 61 -5.80 12.02 -7.94
C CYS A 61 -5.88 12.99 -9.12
N GLU A 62 -6.50 12.60 -10.23
CA GLU A 62 -6.74 13.46 -11.39
C GLU A 62 -7.57 14.70 -11.03
N GLN A 63 -8.61 14.54 -10.21
CA GLN A 63 -9.43 15.68 -9.74
C GLN A 63 -8.64 16.65 -8.86
N ASN A 64 -7.52 16.21 -8.27
CA ASN A 64 -6.73 16.99 -7.33
C ASN A 64 -5.33 17.36 -7.84
N TYR A 65 -4.92 16.93 -9.04
CA TYR A 65 -3.51 16.99 -9.47
C TYR A 65 -2.84 18.37 -9.35
N HIS A 66 -3.61 19.46 -9.49
CA HIS A 66 -3.15 20.85 -9.29
C HIS A 66 -2.81 21.24 -7.85
N ARG A 67 -3.09 20.39 -6.85
CA ARG A 67 -2.89 20.72 -5.43
C ARG A 67 -1.41 20.53 -5.08
N ASN A 68 -0.67 21.63 -5.03
CA ASN A 68 0.73 21.68 -4.59
C ASN A 68 0.92 21.70 -3.06
N ASP A 69 -0.17 21.92 -2.32
CA ASP A 69 -0.25 21.85 -0.85
C ASP A 69 -0.68 20.47 -0.33
N ALA A 70 -0.74 19.48 -1.23
CA ALA A 70 -1.04 18.10 -0.91
C ALA A 70 0.20 17.20 -1.09
N ILE A 71 0.26 16.14 -0.29
CA ILE A 71 1.18 15.02 -0.49
C ILE A 71 0.35 13.78 -0.82
N TYR A 72 0.69 13.13 -1.92
CA TYR A 72 0.00 11.95 -2.41
C TYR A 72 0.75 10.70 -1.98
N PHE A 73 0.12 9.85 -1.17
CA PHE A 73 0.64 8.52 -0.87
C PHE A 73 -0.12 7.50 -1.72
N ILE A 74 0.58 6.84 -2.65
CA ILE A 74 -0.02 5.95 -3.66
C ILE A 74 0.52 4.52 -3.45
N ASP A 75 -0.34 3.61 -3.01
CA ASP A 75 0.00 2.20 -2.74
C ASP A 75 -0.95 1.28 -3.51
N PRO A 76 -0.76 1.16 -4.85
CA PRO A 76 -1.64 0.37 -5.68
C PRO A 76 -1.35 -1.12 -5.52
N PRO A 77 -2.30 -2.01 -5.86
CA PRO A 77 -2.03 -3.44 -5.99
C PRO A 77 -0.74 -3.73 -6.78
N TYR A 78 0.23 -4.42 -6.19
CA TYR A 78 1.56 -4.62 -6.82
C TYR A 78 1.51 -5.44 -8.12
N LEU A 79 2.48 -5.22 -9.01
CA LEU A 79 2.56 -5.90 -10.32
C LEU A 79 2.52 -7.42 -10.16
N LYS A 80 3.37 -7.97 -9.29
CA LYS A 80 3.45 -9.43 -9.08
C LYS A 80 2.58 -9.93 -7.93
N ALA A 81 2.55 -9.20 -6.81
CA ALA A 81 1.84 -9.65 -5.61
C ALA A 81 0.35 -9.27 -5.58
N GLY A 82 -0.09 -8.37 -6.47
CA GLY A 82 -1.42 -7.77 -6.45
C GLY A 82 -2.55 -8.79 -6.49
N ARG A 83 -2.47 -9.77 -7.40
CA ARG A 83 -3.51 -10.82 -7.58
C ARG A 83 -3.75 -11.68 -6.33
N ARG A 84 -2.73 -11.84 -5.49
CA ARG A 84 -2.82 -12.65 -4.26
C ARG A 84 -3.34 -11.84 -3.07
N LEU A 85 -3.07 -10.53 -3.05
CA LEU A 85 -3.31 -9.68 -1.88
C LEU A 85 -4.62 -8.91 -1.97
N TYR A 86 -5.01 -8.48 -3.16
CA TYR A 86 -6.12 -7.57 -3.39
C TYR A 86 -7.28 -8.22 -4.13
N ARG A 87 -8.50 -7.76 -3.82
CA ARG A 87 -9.71 -8.19 -4.52
C ARG A 87 -9.81 -7.59 -5.93
N TYR A 88 -9.38 -6.34 -6.10
CA TYR A 88 -9.25 -5.68 -7.38
C TYR A 88 -7.75 -5.52 -7.66
N SER A 89 -7.18 -6.45 -8.42
CA SER A 89 -5.73 -6.53 -8.62
C SER A 89 -5.26 -6.09 -10.00
N THR A 90 -6.18 -5.86 -10.93
CA THR A 90 -5.85 -5.39 -12.29
C THR A 90 -5.70 -3.88 -12.23
N VAL A 91 -4.48 -3.40 -12.36
CA VAL A 91 -4.13 -1.98 -12.35
C VAL A 91 -3.28 -1.71 -13.58
N ASP A 92 -3.59 -0.64 -14.29
CA ASP A 92 -2.69 -0.09 -15.30
C ASP A 92 -1.58 0.68 -14.59
N HIS A 93 -0.43 0.04 -14.43
CA HIS A 93 0.70 0.63 -13.74
C HIS A 93 1.32 1.79 -14.51
N GLU A 94 1.30 1.75 -15.84
CA GLU A 94 1.81 2.87 -16.63
C GLU A 94 0.95 4.12 -16.39
N ALA A 95 -0.38 3.96 -16.37
CA ALA A 95 -1.30 5.04 -16.06
C ALA A 95 -1.08 5.63 -14.66
N VAL A 96 -0.78 4.80 -13.65
CA VAL A 96 -0.46 5.29 -12.30
C VAL A 96 0.82 6.13 -12.28
N PHE A 97 1.87 5.70 -12.98
CA PHE A 97 3.12 6.47 -13.04
C PHE A 97 2.96 7.75 -13.87
N GLN A 98 2.20 7.69 -14.96
CA GLN A 98 1.84 8.86 -15.74
C GLN A 98 1.10 9.89 -14.90
N LEU A 99 0.06 9.47 -14.16
CA LEU A 99 -0.65 10.33 -13.21
C LEU A 99 0.30 10.93 -12.19
N ALA A 100 1.15 10.12 -11.54
CA ALA A 100 2.11 10.59 -10.56
C ALA A 100 3.05 11.68 -11.12
N SER A 101 3.42 11.57 -12.40
CA SER A 101 4.27 12.57 -13.07
C SER A 101 3.60 13.94 -13.20
N GLN A 102 2.27 13.95 -13.31
CA GLN A 102 1.44 15.14 -13.55
C GLN A 102 1.04 15.86 -12.25
N LEU A 103 1.15 15.21 -11.09
CA LEU A 103 0.80 15.81 -9.79
C LEU A 103 1.68 17.02 -9.47
N GLU A 104 1.12 18.18 -9.22
CA GLU A 104 1.88 19.38 -8.81
C GLU A 104 2.44 19.25 -7.38
N GLY A 105 1.75 18.51 -6.51
CA GLY A 105 2.22 18.19 -5.18
C GLY A 105 3.29 17.08 -5.16
N ASN A 106 3.92 16.91 -3.99
CA ASN A 106 4.84 15.80 -3.78
C ASN A 106 4.08 14.48 -3.70
N PHE A 107 4.69 13.40 -4.17
CA PHE A 107 4.13 12.06 -4.02
C PHE A 107 5.17 11.08 -3.49
N LEU A 108 4.66 10.03 -2.87
CA LEU A 108 5.40 8.84 -2.48
C LEU A 108 4.59 7.62 -2.91
N MET A 109 5.17 6.76 -3.73
CA MET A 109 4.58 5.47 -4.09
C MET A 109 5.32 4.32 -3.42
N SER A 110 4.58 3.28 -3.06
CA SER A 110 5.13 1.99 -2.60
C SER A 110 4.84 0.90 -3.63
N TYR A 111 5.86 0.13 -3.99
CA TYR A 111 5.77 -0.94 -4.98
C TYR A 111 6.64 -2.15 -4.62
N ASP A 112 6.37 -3.28 -5.27
CA ASP A 112 7.30 -4.41 -5.26
C ASP A 112 8.63 -4.03 -5.94
N ASN A 113 9.75 -4.40 -5.30
CA ASN A 113 11.06 -4.16 -5.88
C ASN A 113 11.36 -5.18 -6.99
N THR A 114 10.89 -4.87 -8.20
CA THR A 114 11.12 -5.68 -9.40
C THR A 114 11.83 -4.87 -10.48
N GLU A 115 12.49 -5.55 -11.40
CA GLU A 115 13.11 -4.91 -12.56
C GLU A 115 12.06 -4.17 -13.42
N GLU A 116 10.86 -4.71 -13.55
CA GLU A 116 9.74 -4.07 -14.25
C GLU A 116 9.34 -2.74 -13.61
N THR A 117 9.13 -2.72 -12.29
CA THR A 117 8.83 -1.51 -11.52
C THR A 117 9.94 -0.46 -11.69
N ARG A 118 11.21 -0.88 -11.61
CA ARG A 118 12.38 0.00 -11.80
C ARG A 118 12.42 0.59 -13.21
N ASN A 119 12.11 -0.21 -14.22
CA ASN A 119 12.07 0.22 -15.62
C ASN A 119 10.99 1.26 -15.85
N ILE A 120 9.79 1.09 -15.29
CA ILE A 120 8.73 2.11 -15.35
C ILE A 120 9.21 3.39 -14.66
N ALA A 121 9.71 3.31 -13.42
CA ALA A 121 10.21 4.47 -12.68
C ALA A 121 11.29 5.26 -13.43
N SER A 122 12.20 4.54 -14.09
CA SER A 122 13.26 5.14 -14.91
C SER A 122 12.71 5.93 -16.10
N ARG A 123 11.67 5.44 -16.80
CA ARG A 123 11.04 6.16 -17.92
C ARG A 123 10.48 7.52 -17.49
N TYR A 124 9.89 7.59 -16.30
CA TYR A 124 9.36 8.83 -15.72
C TYR A 124 10.41 9.65 -14.94
N LYS A 125 11.68 9.20 -14.91
CA LYS A 125 12.79 9.85 -14.19
C LYS A 125 12.52 10.05 -12.70
N PHE A 126 11.79 9.11 -12.09
CA PHE A 126 11.55 9.14 -10.65
C PHE A 126 12.76 8.60 -9.88
N ALA A 127 12.99 9.17 -8.69
CA ALA A 127 13.93 8.60 -7.75
C ALA A 127 13.32 7.32 -7.16
N ILE A 128 14.19 6.35 -6.87
CA ILE A 128 13.81 5.08 -6.25
C ILE A 128 14.68 4.81 -5.03
N GLN A 129 14.10 4.26 -3.96
CA GLN A 129 14.80 3.87 -2.76
C GLN A 129 14.33 2.48 -2.31
N PRO A 130 15.19 1.44 -2.39
CA PRO A 130 14.87 0.14 -1.83
C PRO A 130 14.82 0.21 -0.31
N ILE A 131 13.82 -0.42 0.29
CA ILE A 131 13.68 -0.57 1.74
C ILE A 131 13.54 -2.04 2.09
N ALA A 132 14.22 -2.48 3.15
CA ALA A 132 14.13 -3.86 3.61
C ALA A 132 12.73 -4.12 4.23
N MET A 133 12.03 -5.14 3.73
CA MET A 133 10.82 -5.62 4.37
C MET A 133 11.14 -6.75 5.34
N LYS A 134 10.54 -6.70 6.54
CA LYS A 134 10.45 -7.88 7.41
C LYS A 134 9.21 -8.68 7.05
N ASN A 135 9.37 -9.68 6.21
CA ASN A 135 8.37 -10.71 5.92
C ASN A 135 8.56 -11.93 6.85
N THR A 136 7.49 -12.70 7.06
CA THR A 136 7.44 -13.82 8.01
C THR A 136 8.33 -15.03 7.63
N HIS A 137 8.96 -15.00 6.45
CA HIS A 137 9.65 -16.15 5.86
C HIS A 137 11.19 -16.01 5.76
N HIS A 138 11.82 -15.05 6.44
CA HIS A 138 13.28 -14.87 6.46
C HIS A 138 13.95 -14.69 5.08
N ALA A 139 13.20 -14.47 4.00
CA ALA A 139 13.72 -14.10 2.69
C ALA A 139 13.85 -12.58 2.64
N GLU A 140 15.04 -12.06 2.38
CA GLU A 140 15.29 -10.63 2.18
C GLU A 140 14.52 -10.10 0.96
N ASN A 141 13.26 -9.73 1.17
CA ASN A 141 12.48 -9.01 0.17
C ASN A 141 12.59 -7.52 0.47
N THR A 142 12.72 -6.74 -0.59
CA THR A 142 12.75 -5.29 -0.52
C THR A 142 11.47 -4.74 -1.16
N GLU A 143 10.93 -3.68 -0.57
CA GLU A 143 9.95 -2.81 -1.21
C GLU A 143 10.70 -1.66 -1.90
N LEU A 144 10.07 -1.06 -2.90
CA LEU A 144 10.62 0.08 -3.61
C LEU A 144 9.76 1.31 -3.31
N LEU A 145 10.36 2.28 -2.63
CA LEU A 145 9.80 3.62 -2.54
C LEU A 145 10.12 4.38 -3.83
N ILE A 146 9.15 5.10 -4.36
CA ILE A 146 9.29 5.88 -5.60
C ILE A 146 8.76 7.29 -5.35
N GLY A 147 9.52 8.31 -5.77
CA GLY A 147 9.16 9.71 -5.54
C GLY A 147 9.93 10.65 -6.46
N ARG A 148 9.70 11.96 -6.30
CA ARG A 148 10.45 12.99 -7.06
C ARG A 148 11.93 13.01 -6.65
N ASN A 149 12.20 12.91 -5.36
CA ASN A 149 13.53 12.78 -4.76
C ASN A 149 13.40 12.24 -3.33
N PHE A 150 14.54 11.85 -2.73
CA PHE A 150 14.62 11.32 -1.37
C PHE A 150 15.59 12.11 -0.48
N SER A 151 15.84 13.38 -0.78
CA SER A 151 16.75 14.21 0.03
C SER A 151 16.28 14.36 1.49
N TRP A 152 14.96 14.29 1.71
CA TRP A 152 14.32 14.31 3.03
C TRP A 152 14.42 12.98 3.80
N PHE A 153 14.74 11.87 3.13
CA PHE A 153 14.73 10.52 3.71
C PHE A 153 16.12 10.05 4.15
N LEU A 154 17.18 10.57 3.52
CA LEU A 154 18.58 10.15 3.73
C LEU A 154 19.33 11.06 4.73
N GLY A 155 18.61 11.88 5.49
CA GLY A 155 19.14 12.80 6.50
C GLY A 155 19.39 12.14 7.86
#